data_AF-A0A843HQI6-F1
#
_entry.id   AF-A0A843HQI6-F1
#
_cell.length_a   1.000
_cell.length_b   1.000
_cell.length_c   1.000
_cell.angle_alpha   90.00
_cell.angle_beta   90.00
_cell.angle_gamma   90.00
#
_symmetry.space_group_name_H-M   'P 1'
#
loop_
_entity.id
_entity.type
_entity.pdbx_description
1 polymer ?
#
loop_
_entity_poly.entity_id
_entity_poly.type
_entity_poly.pdbx_seq_one_letter_code
_entity_poly.pdbx_strand_id
1 'polypeptide(L)'
;MADKKKATHNNNIRIVGYLKENNLEQVTNTRGDQVIRGSIIVATSKVSSYKIQFYVSETTSKGEKSQDYERVSALLPQNTITIASFLKDNSAADFDSAINTASRVWVMARFDEYATRSGERVNSNITLKGSRGGFANSDKTPFTPCAEFDVDIYINKLTPELDDKEKETGRLNVEGLIPKYDKSVDVVDFVAVTEDNVAKFISANWKVGDTVNVTGDLISIQERILSDAAETERFGRSSAPQYETRFIRERRITGGSKDPKRTEEEGVITKEFVKNGLAERELKMERNAAQAKKSPNTTTTETAPSSRNMDEMDF
;
A
#
# COMPACT_ATOMS: atom_id res chain seq x y z
N MET A 1 8.32 37.42 15.07
CA MET A 1 7.25 36.43 14.80
C MET A 1 7.89 35.06 14.95
N ALA A 2 7.50 34.28 15.96
CA ALA A 2 8.06 32.95 16.15
C ALA A 2 7.63 32.05 14.99
N ASP A 3 8.59 31.45 14.28
CA ASP A 3 8.33 30.37 13.34
C ASP A 3 7.57 29.27 14.08
N LYS A 4 6.26 29.15 13.82
CA LYS A 4 5.48 28.00 14.27
C LYS A 4 6.10 26.77 13.60
N LYS A 5 6.90 26.04 14.36
CA LYS A 5 7.42 24.73 13.98
C LYS A 5 6.22 23.91 13.49
N LYS A 6 6.23 23.55 12.21
CA LYS A 6 5.12 22.86 11.56
C LYS A 6 5.01 21.49 12.22
N ALA A 7 3.89 21.22 12.90
CA ALA A 7 3.65 19.93 13.53
C ALA A 7 3.89 18.80 12.51
N THR A 8 4.86 17.95 12.80
CA THR A 8 5.16 16.77 11.98
C THR A 8 4.39 15.58 12.56
N HIS A 9 3.34 15.16 11.87
CA HIS A 9 2.62 13.94 12.19
C HIS A 9 3.32 12.74 11.56
N ASN A 10 3.39 11.63 12.29
CA ASN A 10 3.98 10.42 11.78
C ASN A 10 3.04 9.73 10.77
N ASN A 11 3.57 9.35 9.61
CA ASN A 11 2.89 8.49 8.63
C ASN A 11 3.98 7.72 7.89
N ASN A 12 4.60 6.80 8.62
CA ASN A 12 5.74 6.04 8.15
C ASN A 12 5.35 4.58 7.98
N ILE A 13 5.74 4.02 6.85
CA ILE A 13 5.60 2.61 6.53
C ILE A 13 6.97 2.13 6.10
N ARG A 14 7.48 1.10 6.74
CA ARG A 14 8.76 0.46 6.41
C ARG A 14 8.47 -0.89 5.76
N ILE A 15 9.00 -1.09 4.56
CA ILE A 15 8.88 -2.38 3.85
C ILE A 15 10.27 -2.84 3.48
N VAL A 16 10.62 -4.06 3.85
CA VAL A 16 11.87 -4.72 3.49
C VAL A 16 11.53 -6.07 2.86
N GLY A 17 12.15 -6.40 1.73
CA GLY A 17 11.87 -7.66 1.07
C GLY A 17 12.56 -7.80 -0.29
N TYR A 18 12.09 -8.77 -1.06
CA TYR A 18 12.61 -9.08 -2.38
C TYR A 18 11.84 -8.28 -3.44
N LEU A 19 12.57 -7.72 -4.41
CA LEU A 19 11.94 -7.00 -5.51
C LEU A 19 11.22 -7.99 -6.44
N LYS A 20 9.88 -7.95 -6.43
CA LYS A 20 9.03 -8.85 -7.21
C LYS A 20 8.80 -8.33 -8.62
N GLU A 21 8.47 -7.04 -8.73
CA GLU A 21 8.26 -6.32 -10.00
C GLU A 21 8.81 -4.91 -9.90
N ASN A 22 9.27 -4.35 -11.01
CA ASN A 22 9.83 -3.01 -11.08
C ASN A 22 9.38 -2.29 -12.35
N ASN A 23 8.54 -1.28 -12.16
CA ASN A 23 8.00 -0.43 -13.23
C ASN A 23 8.39 1.04 -12.98
N LEU A 24 9.56 1.28 -12.39
CA LEU A 24 10.09 2.63 -12.24
C LEU A 24 10.66 3.12 -13.57
N GLU A 25 10.44 4.39 -13.87
CA GLU A 25 10.99 5.08 -15.02
C GLU A 25 11.45 6.49 -14.63
N GLN A 26 12.51 6.95 -15.30
CA GLN A 26 12.94 8.33 -15.24
C GLN A 26 12.31 9.11 -16.39
N VAL A 27 11.63 10.20 -16.08
CA VAL A 27 10.96 11.06 -17.07
C VAL A 27 11.18 12.53 -16.74
N THR A 28 11.01 13.39 -17.74
CA THR A 28 10.90 14.84 -17.54
C THR A 28 9.44 15.19 -17.29
N ASN A 29 9.13 15.88 -16.20
CA ASN A 29 7.76 16.34 -15.92
C ASN A 29 7.38 17.56 -16.77
N THR A 30 6.12 18.00 -16.69
CA THR A 30 5.61 19.16 -17.47
C THR A 30 6.27 20.50 -17.13
N ARG A 31 7.03 20.57 -16.04
CA ARG A 31 7.80 21.75 -15.60
C ARG A 31 9.27 21.69 -16.02
N GLY A 32 9.69 20.62 -16.69
CA GLY A 32 11.07 20.42 -17.11
C GLY A 32 11.97 19.72 -16.08
N ASP A 33 11.45 19.36 -14.90
CA ASP A 33 12.26 18.66 -13.88
C ASP A 33 12.37 17.17 -14.19
N GLN A 34 13.54 16.57 -13.96
CA GLN A 34 13.68 15.12 -13.94
C GLN A 34 12.95 14.54 -12.72
N VAL A 35 12.18 13.48 -12.94
CA VAL A 35 11.45 12.76 -11.90
C VAL A 35 11.54 11.26 -12.13
N ILE A 36 11.60 10.49 -11.05
CA ILE A 36 11.34 9.05 -11.08
C ILE A 36 9.90 8.83 -10.70
N ARG A 37 9.17 8.10 -11.55
CA ARG A 37 7.78 7.72 -11.30
C ARG A 37 7.55 6.24 -11.58
N GLY A 38 6.38 5.76 -11.17
CA GLY A 38 5.95 4.38 -11.43
C GLY A 38 5.73 3.62 -10.13
N SER A 39 5.97 2.32 -10.14
CA SER A 39 5.80 1.50 -8.93
C SER A 39 6.73 0.30 -8.91
N ILE A 40 7.03 -0.16 -7.70
CA ILE A 40 7.65 -1.46 -7.45
C ILE A 40 6.68 -2.34 -6.66
N ILE A 41 6.85 -3.66 -6.78
CA ILE A 41 6.22 -4.62 -5.89
C ILE A 41 7.31 -5.30 -5.07
N VAL A 42 7.18 -5.27 -3.75
CA VAL A 42 8.12 -5.90 -2.82
C VAL A 42 7.43 -7.10 -2.17
N ALA A 43 8.02 -8.29 -2.30
CA ALA A 43 7.57 -9.50 -1.65
C ALA A 43 8.29 -9.67 -0.30
N THR A 44 7.52 -9.85 0.77
CA THR A 44 8.07 -10.18 2.10
C THR A 44 8.04 -11.69 2.36
N SER A 45 7.21 -12.42 1.62
CA SER A 45 7.18 -13.88 1.58
C SER A 45 6.60 -14.36 0.24
N LYS A 46 6.49 -15.68 0.05
CA LYS A 46 5.87 -16.29 -1.14
C LYS A 46 4.42 -15.82 -1.38
N VAL A 47 3.69 -15.53 -0.30
CA VAL A 47 2.27 -15.18 -0.33
C VAL A 47 2.02 -13.70 0.00
N SER A 48 3.04 -12.96 0.45
CA SER A 48 2.90 -11.58 0.91
C SER A 48 3.66 -10.60 0.03
N SER A 49 2.96 -9.62 -0.53
CA SER A 49 3.59 -8.56 -1.33
C SER A 49 2.85 -7.23 -1.30
N TYR A 50 3.61 -6.15 -1.52
CA TYR A 50 3.17 -4.76 -1.37
C TYR A 50 3.54 -3.96 -2.62
N LYS A 51 2.57 -3.30 -3.24
CA LYS A 51 2.79 -2.38 -4.35
C LYS A 51 3.01 -0.97 -3.80
N ILE A 52 4.17 -0.39 -4.10
CA ILE A 52 4.54 0.96 -3.67
C ILE A 52 4.70 1.87 -4.88
N GLN A 53 3.98 2.99 -4.88
CA GLN A 53 4.03 3.99 -5.93
C GLN A 53 5.07 5.06 -5.62
N PHE A 54 5.87 5.45 -6.60
CA PHE A 54 6.88 6.49 -6.46
C PHE A 54 6.57 7.67 -7.37
N TYR A 55 6.85 8.87 -6.85
CA TYR A 55 7.00 10.10 -7.61
C TYR A 55 8.01 10.96 -6.87
N VAL A 56 9.27 10.94 -7.31
CA VAL A 56 10.39 11.58 -6.63
C VAL A 56 11.09 12.51 -7.62
N SER A 57 11.16 13.80 -7.30
CA SER A 57 11.83 14.80 -8.12
C SER A 57 13.34 14.86 -7.84
N GLU A 58 14.13 15.14 -8.87
CA GLU A 58 15.58 15.36 -8.76
C GLU A 58 15.92 16.54 -7.83
N THR A 59 15.08 17.56 -7.82
CA THR A 59 15.22 18.74 -6.96
C THR A 59 14.17 18.76 -5.84
N THR A 60 14.58 19.25 -4.67
CA THR A 60 13.69 19.53 -3.54
C THR A 60 12.88 20.80 -3.80
N SER A 61 11.89 21.09 -2.94
CA SER A 61 11.15 22.36 -3.00
C SER A 61 12.03 23.61 -2.81
N LYS A 62 13.28 23.45 -2.33
CA LYS A 62 14.27 24.51 -2.18
C LYS A 62 15.21 24.63 -3.38
N GLY A 63 15.06 23.78 -4.41
CA GLY A 63 15.93 23.74 -5.58
C GLY A 63 17.24 22.95 -5.39
N GLU A 64 17.46 22.37 -4.21
CA GLU A 64 18.63 21.53 -3.91
C GLU A 64 18.46 20.12 -4.47
N LYS A 65 19.55 19.38 -4.70
CA LYS A 65 19.49 17.97 -5.11
C LYS A 65 18.80 17.09 -4.06
N SER A 66 17.94 16.20 -4.52
CA SER A 66 17.20 15.25 -3.69
C SER A 66 17.98 13.97 -3.47
N GLN A 67 18.41 13.71 -2.22
CA GLN A 67 19.02 12.42 -1.87
C GLN A 67 18.07 11.25 -2.10
N ASP A 68 16.77 11.47 -1.95
CA ASP A 68 15.78 10.42 -2.16
C ASP A 68 15.65 10.06 -3.64
N TYR A 69 15.86 11.03 -4.55
CA TYR A 69 15.95 10.77 -5.99
C TYR A 69 17.16 9.91 -6.33
N GLU A 70 18.33 10.22 -5.76
CA GLU A 70 19.55 9.42 -5.98
C GLU A 70 19.37 7.97 -5.48
N ARG A 71 18.77 7.81 -4.29
CA ARG A 71 18.48 6.49 -3.72
C ARG A 71 17.52 5.68 -4.60
N VAL A 72 16.43 6.30 -5.06
CA VAL A 72 15.43 5.61 -5.89
C VAL A 72 15.94 5.38 -7.32
N SER A 73 16.83 6.25 -7.85
CA SER A 73 17.53 6.04 -9.13
C SER A 73 18.31 4.72 -9.14
N ALA A 74 18.94 4.37 -8.02
CA ALA A 74 19.67 3.12 -7.89
C ALA A 74 18.76 1.88 -8.00
N LEU A 75 17.43 2.05 -7.80
CA LEU A 75 16.44 0.99 -7.94
C LEU A 75 15.78 0.96 -9.33
N LEU A 76 16.23 1.73 -10.32
CA LEU A 76 15.67 1.65 -11.67
C LEU A 76 15.88 0.23 -12.28
N PRO A 77 15.00 -0.22 -13.19
CA PRO A 77 15.00 -1.60 -13.70
C PRO A 77 16.37 -2.11 -14.17
N GLN A 78 17.16 -1.28 -14.87
CA GLN A 78 18.49 -1.64 -15.37
C GLN A 78 19.52 -1.97 -14.27
N ASN A 79 19.26 -1.56 -13.02
CA ASN A 79 20.14 -1.77 -11.87
C ASN A 79 19.65 -2.90 -10.95
N THR A 80 18.56 -3.58 -11.31
CA THR A 80 17.87 -4.52 -10.42
C THR A 80 17.53 -5.83 -11.11
N ILE A 81 17.40 -6.89 -10.32
CA ILE A 81 16.86 -8.17 -10.77
C ILE A 81 15.57 -8.39 -9.99
N THR A 82 14.48 -8.69 -10.71
CA THR A 82 13.18 -8.96 -10.09
C THR A 82 12.87 -10.45 -10.11
N ILE A 83 12.04 -10.91 -9.17
CA ILE A 83 11.48 -12.28 -9.20
C ILE A 83 10.77 -12.51 -10.55
N ALA A 84 9.96 -11.55 -11.01
CA ALA A 84 9.22 -11.69 -12.27
C ALA A 84 10.15 -11.84 -13.49
N SER A 85 11.21 -11.03 -13.60
CA SER A 85 12.18 -11.13 -14.69
C SER A 85 12.93 -12.46 -14.66
N PHE A 86 13.34 -12.91 -13.46
CA PHE A 86 14.03 -14.19 -13.32
C PHE A 86 13.16 -15.38 -13.74
N LEU A 87 11.91 -15.45 -13.29
CA LEU A 87 10.98 -16.52 -13.65
C LEU A 87 10.57 -16.51 -15.12
N LYS A 88 10.53 -15.33 -15.75
CA LYS A 88 10.28 -15.21 -17.19
C LYS A 88 11.38 -15.89 -18.01
N ASP A 89 12.63 -15.72 -17.60
CA ASP A 89 13.78 -16.30 -18.28
C ASP A 89 14.07 -17.76 -17.85
N ASN A 90 13.46 -18.20 -16.73
CA ASN A 90 13.65 -19.53 -16.13
C ASN A 90 12.30 -20.14 -15.75
N SER A 91 11.52 -20.58 -16.73
CA SER A 91 10.13 -21.02 -16.54
C SER A 91 9.94 -22.24 -15.64
N ALA A 92 10.98 -23.06 -15.43
CA ALA A 92 10.97 -24.20 -14.52
C ALA A 92 11.35 -23.84 -13.07
N ALA A 93 11.84 -22.63 -12.82
CA ALA A 93 12.20 -22.19 -11.48
C ALA A 93 10.96 -21.79 -10.67
N ASP A 94 11.10 -21.85 -9.35
CA ASP A 94 10.07 -21.46 -8.41
C ASP A 94 10.44 -20.19 -7.63
N PHE A 95 9.53 -19.75 -6.75
CA PHE A 95 9.74 -18.57 -5.91
C PHE A 95 11.02 -18.69 -5.07
N ASP A 96 11.27 -19.87 -4.49
CA ASP A 96 12.39 -20.12 -3.58
C ASP A 96 13.74 -20.04 -4.31
N SER A 97 13.77 -20.46 -5.58
CA SER A 97 14.91 -20.26 -6.47
C SER A 97 15.09 -18.79 -6.85
N ALA A 98 14.00 -18.10 -7.20
CA ALA A 98 14.04 -16.72 -7.68
C ALA A 98 14.50 -15.71 -6.60
N ILE A 99 14.14 -15.90 -5.33
CA ILE A 99 14.56 -15.01 -4.24
C ILE A 99 16.07 -15.02 -3.99
N ASN A 100 16.78 -16.05 -4.41
CA ASN A 100 18.24 -16.12 -4.28
C ASN A 100 18.96 -15.18 -5.25
N THR A 101 18.30 -14.77 -6.33
CA THR A 101 18.85 -13.87 -7.35
C THR A 101 18.22 -12.48 -7.30
N ALA A 102 16.96 -12.38 -6.86
CA ALA A 102 16.24 -11.12 -6.80
C ALA A 102 16.92 -10.08 -5.89
N SER A 103 16.85 -8.82 -6.30
CA SER A 103 17.36 -7.70 -5.51
C SER A 103 16.62 -7.59 -4.18
N ARG A 104 17.40 -7.43 -3.10
CA ARG A 104 16.91 -7.17 -1.74
C ARG A 104 16.79 -5.67 -1.54
N VAL A 105 15.60 -5.20 -1.17
CA VAL A 105 15.29 -3.77 -1.09
C VAL A 105 14.63 -3.41 0.23
N TRP A 106 14.81 -2.15 0.63
CA TRP A 106 14.03 -1.50 1.68
C TRP A 106 13.37 -0.25 1.11
N VAL A 107 12.20 0.09 1.63
CA VAL A 107 11.37 1.21 1.19
C VAL A 107 10.77 1.88 2.41
N MET A 108 10.81 3.21 2.42
CA MET A 108 9.97 4.02 3.29
C MET A 108 8.82 4.57 2.45
N ALA A 109 7.60 4.28 2.89
CA ALA A 109 6.36 4.71 2.28
C ALA A 109 5.48 5.40 3.33
N ARG A 110 4.31 5.83 2.87
CA ARG A 110 3.23 6.37 3.69
C ARG A 110 1.89 5.90 3.15
N PHE A 111 0.86 5.89 3.98
CA PHE A 111 -0.50 5.78 3.49
C PHE A 111 -0.84 7.01 2.65
N ASP A 112 -1.47 6.77 1.50
CA ASP A 112 -2.00 7.82 0.64
C ASP A 112 -3.38 7.38 0.16
N GLU A 113 -4.41 8.11 0.56
CA GLU A 113 -5.75 7.90 0.08
C GLU A 113 -5.89 8.38 -1.37
N TYR A 114 -6.32 7.48 -2.24
CA TYR A 114 -6.63 7.77 -3.63
C TYR A 114 -8.11 7.49 -3.90
N ALA A 115 -8.82 8.55 -4.26
CA ALA A 115 -10.21 8.47 -4.65
C ALA A 115 -10.32 8.28 -6.17
N THR A 116 -11.00 7.23 -6.59
CA THR A 116 -11.46 7.02 -7.97
C THR A 116 -12.96 7.24 -8.06
N ARG A 117 -13.43 7.65 -9.24
CA ARG A 117 -14.87 7.66 -9.51
C ARG A 117 -15.21 6.48 -10.41
N SER A 118 -16.21 5.70 -10.01
CA SER A 118 -16.85 4.70 -10.86
C SER A 118 -18.33 5.06 -10.98
N GLY A 119 -18.71 5.65 -12.12
CA GLY A 119 -20.06 6.22 -12.29
C GLY A 119 -20.31 7.39 -11.32
N GLU A 120 -21.38 7.32 -10.54
CA GLU A 120 -21.69 8.34 -9.53
C GLU A 120 -20.95 8.14 -8.20
N ARG A 121 -20.44 6.92 -7.94
CA ARG A 121 -19.77 6.55 -6.69
C ARG A 121 -18.31 7.01 -6.68
N VAL A 122 -17.91 7.64 -5.58
CA VAL A 122 -16.51 7.89 -5.26
C VAL A 122 -16.02 6.70 -4.43
N ASN A 123 -15.11 5.91 -5.00
CA ASN A 123 -14.43 4.82 -4.31
C ASN A 123 -13.11 5.34 -3.77
N SER A 124 -12.93 5.28 -2.46
CA SER A 124 -11.63 5.59 -1.87
C SER A 124 -10.85 4.32 -1.60
N ASN A 125 -9.55 4.32 -1.97
CA ASN A 125 -8.64 3.23 -1.69
C ASN A 125 -7.35 3.77 -1.09
N ILE A 126 -6.87 3.10 -0.05
CA ILE A 126 -5.58 3.42 0.54
C ILE A 126 -4.48 2.73 -0.25
N THR A 127 -3.54 3.54 -0.73
CA THR A 127 -2.35 3.11 -1.46
C THR A 127 -1.09 3.38 -0.64
N LEU A 128 0.02 2.80 -1.06
CA LEU A 128 1.34 3.04 -0.46
C LEU A 128 2.14 3.95 -1.38
N LYS A 129 2.53 5.11 -0.87
CA LYS A 129 3.36 6.07 -1.60
C LYS A 129 4.77 6.09 -1.04
N GLY A 130 5.72 5.60 -1.81
CA GLY A 130 7.14 5.61 -1.51
C GLY A 130 7.70 7.02 -1.49
N SER A 131 8.50 7.33 -0.48
CA SER A 131 9.30 8.56 -0.42
C SER A 131 10.75 8.29 -0.77
N ARG A 132 11.29 7.15 -0.33
CA ARG A 132 12.68 6.72 -0.54
C ARG A 132 12.81 5.21 -0.43
N GLY A 133 13.86 4.66 -1.01
CA GLY A 133 14.19 3.24 -0.90
C GLY A 133 15.59 2.96 -1.44
N GLY A 134 16.13 1.78 -1.15
CA GLY A 134 17.44 1.36 -1.63
C GLY A 134 17.68 -0.12 -1.41
N PHE A 135 18.92 -0.56 -1.63
CA PHE A 135 19.30 -1.95 -1.42
C PHE A 135 19.49 -2.29 0.07
N ALA A 136 19.06 -3.48 0.46
CA ALA A 136 19.15 -4.01 1.83
C ALA A 136 20.31 -5.03 1.94
N ASN A 137 21.54 -4.54 1.73
CA ASN A 137 22.76 -5.36 1.64
C ASN A 137 23.82 -4.99 2.69
N SER A 138 23.48 -4.22 3.72
CA SER A 138 24.45 -3.72 4.69
C SER A 138 23.92 -3.82 6.11
N ASP A 139 24.81 -3.76 7.10
CA ASP A 139 24.43 -3.72 8.52
C ASP A 139 23.54 -2.51 8.86
N LYS A 140 23.66 -1.42 8.09
CA LYS A 140 22.81 -0.22 8.24
C LYS A 140 21.41 -0.41 7.67
N THR A 141 21.24 -1.40 6.79
CA THR A 141 19.98 -1.74 6.13
C THR A 141 19.77 -3.25 6.22
N PRO A 142 19.61 -3.79 7.44
CA PRO A 142 19.55 -5.22 7.65
C PRO A 142 18.37 -5.83 6.90
N PHE A 143 18.61 -6.96 6.28
CA PHE A 143 17.62 -7.67 5.51
C PHE A 143 16.80 -8.60 6.40
N THR A 144 15.73 -8.05 6.96
CA THR A 144 14.70 -8.80 7.68
C THR A 144 13.37 -8.47 7.03
N PRO A 145 12.81 -9.35 6.18
CA PRO A 145 11.59 -9.05 5.46
C PRO A 145 10.44 -8.70 6.40
N CYS A 146 9.88 -7.50 6.24
CA CYS A 146 8.78 -7.01 7.04
C CYS A 146 8.00 -5.93 6.28
N ALA A 147 6.79 -5.64 6.75
CA ALA A 147 5.98 -4.53 6.30
C ALA A 147 5.25 -3.93 7.51
N GLU A 148 5.82 -2.87 8.06
CA GLU A 148 5.41 -2.30 9.35
C GLU A 148 4.98 -0.85 9.15
N PHE A 149 4.05 -0.37 9.96
CA PHE A 149 3.62 1.02 10.00
C PHE A 149 3.80 1.63 11.39
N ASP A 150 4.02 2.94 11.41
CA ASP A 150 4.08 3.81 12.58
C ASP A 150 3.45 5.16 12.20
N VAL A 151 2.26 5.42 12.75
CA VAL A 151 1.37 6.48 12.26
C VAL A 151 0.68 7.19 13.42
N ASP A 152 0.65 8.51 13.37
CA ASP A 152 -0.21 9.34 14.22
C ASP A 152 -1.60 9.43 13.58
N ILE A 153 -2.62 9.06 14.36
CA ILE A 153 -4.03 9.12 13.93
C ILE A 153 -4.86 9.95 14.89
N TYR A 154 -5.89 10.58 14.36
CA TYR A 154 -7.05 11.03 15.12
C TYR A 154 -8.13 9.95 15.04
N ILE A 155 -8.60 9.43 16.17
CA ILE A 155 -9.59 8.35 16.19
C ILE A 155 -10.95 8.90 15.76
N ASN A 156 -11.42 8.53 14.59
CA ASN A 156 -12.75 8.90 14.10
C ASN A 156 -13.83 7.94 14.59
N LYS A 157 -13.51 6.64 14.65
CA LYS A 157 -14.46 5.60 15.00
C LYS A 157 -13.76 4.41 15.66
N LEU A 158 -14.43 3.84 16.66
CA LEU A 158 -14.08 2.56 17.27
C LEU A 158 -15.32 1.66 17.23
N THR A 159 -15.19 0.46 16.65
CA THR A 159 -16.29 -0.50 16.58
C THR A 159 -15.78 -1.92 16.77
N PRO A 160 -16.48 -2.77 17.54
CA PRO A 160 -16.18 -4.20 17.56
C PRO A 160 -16.20 -4.75 16.15
N GLU A 161 -15.25 -5.64 15.84
CA GLU A 161 -15.32 -6.39 14.60
C GLU A 161 -16.28 -7.58 14.76
N LEU A 162 -17.15 -7.77 13.78
CA LEU A 162 -18.11 -8.85 13.72
C LEU A 162 -17.69 -9.87 12.65
N ASP A 163 -17.90 -11.14 12.93
CA ASP A 163 -17.79 -12.23 11.94
C ASP A 163 -19.02 -12.29 11.01
N ASP A 164 -19.00 -13.23 10.06
CA ASP A 164 -20.10 -13.44 9.10
C ASP A 164 -21.43 -13.85 9.76
N LYS A 165 -21.43 -14.16 11.07
CA LYS A 165 -22.60 -14.53 11.87
C LYS A 165 -22.99 -13.43 12.85
N GLU A 166 -22.50 -12.21 12.64
CA GLU A 166 -22.73 -11.03 13.48
C GLU A 166 -22.25 -11.19 14.93
N LYS A 167 -21.25 -12.05 15.17
CA LYS A 167 -20.65 -12.24 16.50
C LYS A 167 -19.35 -11.47 16.61
N GLU A 168 -19.12 -10.87 17.77
CA GLU A 168 -17.85 -10.19 18.06
C GLU A 168 -16.68 -11.17 17.97
N THR A 169 -15.66 -10.80 17.20
CA THR A 169 -14.42 -11.59 17.06
C THR A 169 -13.45 -11.36 18.21
N GLY A 170 -13.70 -10.33 19.02
CA GLY A 170 -12.77 -9.80 20.03
C GLY A 170 -11.75 -8.80 19.47
N ARG A 171 -11.64 -8.68 18.14
CA ARG A 171 -10.86 -7.62 17.48
C ARG A 171 -11.65 -6.31 17.47
N LEU A 172 -10.94 -5.20 17.29
CA LEU A 172 -11.54 -3.86 17.26
C LEU A 172 -11.15 -3.15 15.96
N ASN A 173 -12.16 -2.70 15.20
CA ASN A 173 -11.94 -1.84 14.05
C ASN A 173 -11.72 -0.39 14.52
N VAL A 174 -10.63 0.22 14.05
CA VAL A 174 -10.22 1.58 14.38
C VAL A 174 -10.14 2.38 13.07
N GLU A 175 -11.04 3.35 12.91
CA GLU A 175 -10.99 4.29 11.78
C GLU A 175 -10.19 5.51 12.21
N GLY A 176 -9.01 5.69 11.61
CA GLY A 176 -8.09 6.78 11.90
C GLY A 176 -8.05 7.82 10.79
N LEU A 177 -7.96 9.10 11.18
CA LEU A 177 -7.69 10.20 10.25
C LEU A 177 -6.21 10.57 10.31
N ILE A 178 -5.55 10.55 9.15
CA ILE A 178 -4.13 10.87 9.03
C ILE A 178 -4.00 12.25 8.35
N PRO A 179 -3.42 13.26 9.02
CA PRO A 179 -3.15 14.57 8.43
C PRO A 179 -2.22 14.50 7.22
N LYS A 180 -2.57 15.24 6.16
CA LYS A 180 -1.70 15.46 5.00
C LYS A 180 -1.09 16.85 5.01
N TYR A 181 0.00 16.99 4.25
CA TYR A 181 0.66 18.28 4.03
C TYR A 181 -0.20 19.32 3.33
N ASP A 182 -1.17 18.90 2.52
CA ASP A 182 -2.10 19.77 1.80
C ASP A 182 -3.33 20.18 2.65
N LYS A 183 -3.26 19.96 3.98
CA LYS A 183 -4.32 20.24 4.97
C LYS A 183 -5.56 19.34 4.88
N SER A 184 -5.61 18.40 3.94
CA SER A 184 -6.63 17.35 3.95
C SER A 184 -6.27 16.25 4.96
N VAL A 185 -7.20 15.31 5.20
CA VAL A 185 -6.97 14.09 5.97
C VAL A 185 -7.25 12.88 5.10
N ASP A 186 -6.49 11.80 5.32
CA ASP A 186 -6.79 10.48 4.76
C ASP A 186 -7.59 9.67 5.79
N VAL A 187 -8.64 8.98 5.34
CA VAL A 187 -9.43 8.06 6.20
C VAL A 187 -8.90 6.64 6.04
N VAL A 188 -8.34 6.07 7.11
CA VAL A 188 -7.69 4.75 7.06
C VAL A 188 -8.27 3.82 8.13
N ASP A 189 -8.70 2.65 7.69
CA ASP A 189 -9.16 1.57 8.57
C ASP A 189 -8.00 0.68 9.02
N PHE A 190 -7.97 0.46 10.34
CA PHE A 190 -7.06 -0.43 11.03
C PHE A 190 -7.83 -1.46 11.84
N VAL A 191 -7.17 -2.58 12.15
CA VAL A 191 -7.72 -3.66 12.97
C VAL A 191 -6.80 -3.89 14.15
N ALA A 192 -7.27 -3.63 15.36
CA ALA A 192 -6.57 -3.99 16.58
C ALA A 192 -6.76 -5.48 16.86
N VAL A 193 -5.64 -6.18 17.03
CA VAL A 193 -5.61 -7.63 17.23
C VAL A 193 -5.94 -8.00 18.68
N THR A 194 -6.31 -9.25 18.91
CA THR A 194 -6.60 -9.76 20.26
C THR A 194 -5.33 -10.11 21.05
N GLU A 195 -4.28 -10.44 20.31
CA GLU A 195 -2.97 -10.80 20.77
C GLU A 195 -2.40 -9.68 21.65
N ASP A 196 -1.68 -10.08 22.70
CA ASP A 196 -1.08 -9.18 23.69
C ASP A 196 -2.04 -8.16 24.32
N ASN A 197 -3.36 -8.46 24.31
CA ASN A 197 -4.44 -7.60 24.80
C ASN A 197 -4.56 -6.24 24.08
N VAL A 198 -4.10 -6.11 22.84
CA VAL A 198 -4.10 -4.83 22.11
C VAL A 198 -5.51 -4.25 21.96
N ALA A 199 -6.47 -5.01 21.41
CA ALA A 199 -7.86 -4.57 21.24
C ALA A 199 -8.51 -4.17 22.57
N LYS A 200 -8.30 -4.95 23.63
CA LYS A 200 -8.82 -4.69 24.97
C LYS A 200 -8.21 -3.42 25.57
N PHE A 201 -6.91 -3.22 25.40
CA PHE A 201 -6.23 -2.00 25.84
C PHE A 201 -6.81 -0.78 25.16
N ILE A 202 -6.92 -0.79 23.83
CA ILE A 202 -7.46 0.33 23.05
C ILE A 202 -8.89 0.65 23.48
N SER A 203 -9.75 -0.36 23.56
CA SER A 203 -11.16 -0.18 23.96
C SER A 203 -11.32 0.40 25.37
N ALA A 204 -10.35 0.18 26.27
CA ALA A 204 -10.42 0.66 27.65
C ALA A 204 -9.79 2.04 27.85
N ASN A 205 -8.80 2.41 27.03
CA ASN A 205 -7.96 3.59 27.28
C ASN A 205 -8.13 4.70 26.24
N TRP A 206 -8.59 4.39 25.04
CA TRP A 206 -8.76 5.37 23.97
C TRP A 206 -10.23 5.63 23.69
N LYS A 207 -10.54 6.83 23.22
CA LYS A 207 -11.89 7.23 22.79
C LYS A 207 -11.87 7.95 21.45
N VAL A 208 -13.04 8.01 20.83
CA VAL A 208 -13.25 8.84 19.63
C VAL A 208 -12.85 10.28 19.93
N GLY A 209 -12.01 10.83 19.06
CA GLY A 209 -11.47 12.17 19.14
C GLY A 209 -10.09 12.30 19.79
N ASP A 210 -9.52 11.20 20.27
CA ASP A 210 -8.15 11.18 20.75
C ASP A 210 -7.15 11.22 19.59
N THR A 211 -6.00 11.86 19.81
CA THR A 211 -4.82 11.73 18.94
C THR A 211 -3.87 10.72 19.56
N VAL A 212 -3.57 9.65 18.84
CA VAL A 212 -2.71 8.56 19.31
C VAL A 212 -1.71 8.18 18.23
N ASN A 213 -0.60 7.57 18.64
CA ASN A 213 0.30 6.88 17.75
C ASN A 213 -0.09 5.39 17.69
N VAL A 214 -0.15 4.81 16.50
CA VAL A 214 -0.38 3.39 16.28
C VAL A 214 0.79 2.78 15.51
N THR A 215 1.23 1.61 15.94
CA THR A 215 2.26 0.81 15.29
C THR A 215 1.72 -0.56 14.95
N GLY A 216 2.20 -1.16 13.87
CA GLY A 216 1.75 -2.49 13.51
C GLY A 216 2.19 -3.00 12.16
N ASP A 217 1.52 -4.06 11.71
CA ASP A 217 1.87 -4.80 10.51
C ASP A 217 0.89 -4.51 9.37
N LEU A 218 1.44 -4.31 8.18
CA LEU A 218 0.68 -4.41 6.95
C LEU A 218 0.59 -5.89 6.57
N ILE A 219 -0.64 -6.36 6.38
CA ILE A 219 -0.92 -7.72 5.90
C ILE A 219 -1.47 -7.60 4.49
N SER A 220 -0.82 -8.25 3.53
CA SER A 220 -1.27 -8.37 2.15
C SER A 220 -0.96 -9.77 1.64
N ILE A 221 -1.78 -10.73 2.08
CA ILE A 221 -1.61 -12.16 1.79
C ILE A 221 -2.51 -12.54 0.61
N GLN A 222 -1.92 -13.28 -0.32
CA GLN A 222 -2.61 -13.97 -1.41
C GLN A 222 -2.26 -15.45 -1.34
N GLU A 223 -3.21 -16.28 -0.93
CA GLU A 223 -3.06 -17.72 -0.78
C GLU A 223 -3.95 -18.49 -1.74
N ARG A 224 -3.42 -19.59 -2.27
CA ARG A 224 -4.18 -20.53 -3.10
C ARG A 224 -4.61 -21.70 -2.22
N ILE A 225 -5.90 -21.85 -1.99
CA ILE A 225 -6.51 -22.91 -1.18
C ILE A 225 -7.23 -23.92 -2.08
N LEU A 226 -7.35 -25.18 -1.66
CA LEU A 226 -8.17 -26.17 -2.36
C LEU A 226 -9.65 -25.79 -2.19
N SER A 227 -10.44 -25.88 -3.25
CA SER A 227 -11.88 -25.61 -3.16
C SER A 227 -12.62 -26.80 -2.56
N ASP A 228 -13.55 -26.57 -1.64
CA ASP A 228 -14.41 -27.61 -1.06
C ASP A 228 -15.27 -28.34 -2.11
N ALA A 229 -15.48 -27.73 -3.29
CA ALA A 229 -16.12 -28.38 -4.44
C ALA A 229 -15.38 -29.63 -4.94
N ALA A 230 -14.10 -29.80 -4.59
CA ALA A 230 -13.31 -31.00 -4.90
C ALA A 230 -13.69 -32.23 -4.05
N GLU A 231 -14.39 -32.05 -2.93
CA GLU A 231 -14.83 -33.16 -2.05
C GLU A 231 -16.26 -33.64 -2.32
N THR A 232 -17.00 -33.03 -3.25
CA THR A 232 -18.30 -33.59 -3.66
C THR A 232 -18.07 -34.88 -4.45
N GLU A 233 -18.58 -36.00 -3.92
CA GLU A 233 -18.50 -37.36 -4.47
C GLU A 233 -18.80 -37.38 -5.98
N ARG A 234 -17.75 -37.53 -6.80
CA ARG A 234 -17.88 -37.70 -8.26
C ARG A 234 -17.30 -39.05 -8.67
N PHE A 235 -18.06 -39.80 -9.45
CA PHE A 235 -17.63 -41.03 -10.12
C PHE A 235 -17.02 -40.70 -11.49
N GLY A 236 -15.90 -41.35 -11.86
CA GLY A 236 -15.18 -41.14 -13.12
C GLY A 236 -13.78 -40.51 -12.94
N ARG A 237 -13.08 -40.20 -14.04
CA ARG A 237 -11.73 -39.56 -14.00
C ARG A 237 -11.81 -38.25 -13.19
N SER A 238 -11.04 -38.19 -12.11
CA SER A 238 -10.91 -37.01 -11.26
C SER A 238 -10.57 -35.79 -12.11
N SER A 239 -11.46 -34.80 -12.11
CA SER A 239 -11.12 -33.47 -12.62
C SER A 239 -10.00 -32.90 -11.75
N ALA A 240 -8.97 -32.31 -12.39
CA ALA A 240 -7.82 -31.72 -11.70
C ALA A 240 -8.24 -30.89 -10.46
N PRO A 241 -7.42 -30.87 -9.39
CA PRO A 241 -7.75 -30.16 -8.16
C PRO A 241 -8.18 -28.72 -8.47
N GLN A 242 -9.38 -28.37 -8.00
CA GLN A 242 -9.89 -27.02 -8.09
C GLN A 242 -9.34 -26.20 -6.92
N TYR A 243 -8.93 -24.97 -7.21
CA TYR A 243 -8.33 -24.09 -6.23
C TYR A 243 -9.03 -22.74 -6.23
N GLU A 244 -9.19 -22.16 -5.04
CA GLU A 244 -9.65 -20.80 -4.83
C GLU A 244 -8.48 -19.92 -4.36
N THR A 245 -8.58 -18.61 -4.58
CA THR A 245 -7.57 -17.66 -4.10
C THR A 245 -8.18 -16.82 -2.98
N ARG A 246 -7.60 -16.92 -1.78
CA ARG A 246 -7.96 -16.11 -0.62
C ARG A 246 -7.07 -14.87 -0.58
N PHE A 247 -7.69 -13.70 -0.43
CA PHE A 247 -6.99 -12.44 -0.23
C PHE A 247 -7.25 -11.93 1.18
N ILE A 248 -6.19 -11.62 1.92
CA ILE A 248 -6.28 -10.97 3.24
C ILE A 248 -5.51 -9.66 3.15
N ARG A 249 -6.19 -8.54 3.39
CA ARG A 249 -5.60 -7.20 3.40
C ARG A 249 -6.00 -6.46 4.66
N GLU A 250 -5.08 -6.32 5.59
CA GLU A 250 -5.35 -5.71 6.91
C GLU A 250 -4.20 -4.78 7.31
N ARG A 251 -4.51 -3.78 8.12
CA ARG A 251 -3.53 -2.94 8.82
C ARG A 251 -3.66 -3.27 10.31
N ARG A 252 -2.88 -4.25 10.77
CA ARG A 252 -3.00 -4.81 12.11
C ARG A 252 -2.27 -3.94 13.11
N ILE A 253 -2.98 -3.36 14.07
CA ILE A 253 -2.35 -2.64 15.18
C ILE A 253 -1.83 -3.67 16.16
N THR A 254 -0.53 -3.61 16.44
CA THR A 254 0.15 -4.47 17.44
C THR A 254 0.70 -3.65 18.62
N GLY A 255 0.72 -2.32 18.50
CA GLY A 255 1.18 -1.42 19.55
C GLY A 255 0.79 0.03 19.27
N GLY A 256 1.27 0.93 20.14
CA GLY A 256 1.01 2.35 20.00
C GLY A 256 1.32 3.12 21.28
N SER A 257 0.94 4.40 21.28
CA SER A 257 1.07 5.27 22.45
C SER A 257 0.16 4.80 23.58
N LYS A 258 0.72 4.65 24.79
CA LYS A 258 -0.06 4.30 25.98
C LYS A 258 -1.18 5.31 26.24
N ASP A 259 -0.82 6.60 26.23
CA ASP A 259 -1.72 7.71 26.53
C ASP A 259 -1.96 8.55 25.26
N PRO A 260 -3.20 9.03 25.03
CA PRO A 260 -3.46 10.04 24.00
C PRO A 260 -2.64 11.31 24.20
N LYS A 261 -2.24 11.94 23.09
CA LYS A 261 -1.55 13.25 23.13
C LYS A 261 -2.49 14.30 23.72
N ARG A 262 -2.03 15.03 24.74
CA ARG A 262 -2.80 16.12 25.38
C ARG A 262 -2.88 17.34 24.47
N THR A 263 -3.93 18.14 24.57
CA THR A 263 -4.25 19.22 23.61
C THR A 263 -3.12 20.24 23.41
N GLU A 264 -2.32 20.48 24.44
CA GLU A 264 -1.15 21.36 24.44
C GLU A 264 0.14 20.74 23.86
N GLU A 265 0.16 19.44 23.58
CA GLU A 265 1.32 18.76 23.03
C GLU A 265 1.54 19.06 21.53
N GLU A 266 2.80 19.12 21.12
CA GLU A 266 3.16 19.24 19.70
C GLU A 266 2.68 18.00 18.93
N GLY A 267 2.06 18.19 17.76
CA GLY A 267 1.60 17.07 16.93
C GLY A 267 0.21 16.51 17.28
N VAL A 268 -0.54 17.16 18.17
CA VAL A 268 -1.96 16.87 18.39
C VAL A 268 -2.77 17.24 17.15
N ILE A 269 -3.70 16.36 16.78
CA ILE A 269 -4.62 16.59 15.68
C ILE A 269 -5.90 17.15 16.29
N THR A 270 -6.14 18.45 16.09
CA THR A 270 -7.28 19.12 16.71
C THR A 270 -8.59 18.81 15.98
N LYS A 271 -9.72 18.88 16.71
CA LYS A 271 -11.06 18.75 16.12
C LYS A 271 -11.32 19.74 14.98
N GLU A 272 -10.83 20.97 15.13
CA GLU A 272 -10.93 22.00 14.11
C GLU A 272 -10.14 21.63 12.85
N PHE A 273 -8.91 21.13 13.02
CA PHE A 273 -8.12 20.64 11.90
C PHE A 273 -8.82 19.49 11.17
N VAL A 274 -9.37 18.52 11.91
CA VAL A 274 -10.12 17.40 11.34
C VAL A 274 -11.33 17.86 10.54
N LYS A 275 -12.15 18.75 11.10
CA LYS A 275 -13.34 19.27 10.43
C LYS A 275 -12.97 19.95 9.11
N ASN A 276 -11.96 20.82 9.13
CA ASN A 276 -11.50 21.52 7.93
C ASN A 276 -10.85 20.55 6.93
N GLY A 277 -10.06 19.60 7.42
CA GLY A 277 -9.38 18.61 6.58
C GLY A 277 -10.32 17.63 5.89
N LEU A 278 -11.43 17.25 6.53
CA LEU A 278 -12.48 16.44 5.92
C LEU A 278 -13.22 17.22 4.81
N ALA A 279 -13.49 18.52 5.01
CA ALA A 279 -14.06 19.35 3.96
C ALA A 279 -13.11 19.51 2.76
N GLU A 280 -11.83 19.75 3.00
CA GLU A 280 -10.82 19.81 1.93
C GLU A 280 -10.67 18.45 1.21
N ARG A 281 -10.76 17.34 1.95
CA ARG A 281 -10.78 16.00 1.38
C ARG A 281 -11.95 15.83 0.41
N GLU A 282 -13.16 16.21 0.82
CA GLU A 282 -14.36 16.12 -0.02
C GLU A 282 -14.21 16.96 -1.31
N LEU A 283 -13.81 18.22 -1.18
CA LEU A 283 -13.55 19.11 -2.32
C LEU A 283 -12.50 18.53 -3.28
N LYS A 284 -11.45 17.89 -2.75
CA LYS A 284 -10.41 17.27 -3.58
C LYS A 284 -10.92 16.03 -4.31
N MET A 285 -11.72 15.21 -3.65
CA MET A 285 -12.36 14.06 -4.28
C MET A 285 -13.26 14.51 -5.44
N GLU A 286 -14.01 15.59 -5.27
CA GLU A 286 -14.83 16.18 -6.33
C GLU A 286 -13.99 16.73 -7.50
N ARG A 287 -12.90 17.46 -7.22
CA ARG A 287 -11.98 17.98 -8.25
C ARG A 287 -11.34 16.85 -9.06
N ASN A 288 -10.83 15.82 -8.39
CA ASN A 288 -10.22 14.66 -9.04
C ASN A 288 -11.25 13.92 -9.90
N ALA A 289 -12.47 13.74 -9.39
CA ALA A 289 -13.59 13.18 -10.13
C ALA A 289 -13.97 13.99 -11.37
N ALA A 290 -13.91 15.33 -11.31
CA ALA A 290 -14.20 16.20 -12.45
C ALA A 290 -13.09 16.17 -13.52
N GLN A 291 -11.83 16.06 -13.10
CA GLN A 291 -10.69 15.94 -14.02
C GLN A 291 -10.68 14.58 -14.74
N ALA A 292 -11.07 13.49 -14.07
CA ALA A 292 -11.20 12.17 -14.70
C ALA A 292 -12.21 12.14 -15.86
N LYS A 293 -13.24 13.02 -15.85
CA LYS A 293 -14.20 13.16 -16.95
C LYS A 293 -13.62 13.86 -18.19
N LYS A 294 -12.50 14.60 -18.05
CA LYS A 294 -11.94 15.44 -19.12
C LYS A 294 -10.77 14.78 -19.87
N SER A 295 -10.27 13.64 -19.42
CA SER A 295 -9.24 12.89 -20.12
C SER A 295 -9.88 11.93 -21.13
N PRO A 296 -9.72 12.13 -22.46
CA PRO A 296 -10.17 11.15 -23.43
C PRO A 296 -9.32 9.90 -23.27
N ASN A 297 -10.00 8.76 -23.15
CA ASN A 297 -9.38 7.44 -23.04
C ASN A 297 -8.74 7.10 -24.40
N THR A 298 -7.45 7.40 -24.59
CA THR A 298 -6.69 6.93 -25.75
C THR A 298 -6.36 5.45 -25.55
N THR A 299 -7.37 4.61 -25.70
CA THR A 299 -7.17 3.18 -25.94
C THR A 299 -6.81 3.04 -27.42
N THR A 300 -5.51 3.03 -27.71
CA THR A 300 -5.02 2.42 -28.95
C THR A 300 -5.27 0.91 -28.84
N THR A 301 -6.45 0.51 -29.30
CA THR A 301 -6.72 -0.87 -29.68
C THR A 301 -5.83 -1.17 -30.88
N GLU A 302 -4.68 -1.78 -30.63
CA GLU A 302 -3.93 -2.44 -31.69
C GLU A 302 -4.68 -3.75 -31.99
N THR A 303 -5.58 -3.67 -32.96
CA THR A 303 -6.22 -4.81 -33.59
C THR A 303 -5.16 -5.75 -34.15
N ALA A 304 -5.02 -6.93 -33.54
CA ALA A 304 -4.36 -8.05 -34.19
C ALA A 304 -5.14 -8.40 -35.48
N PRO A 305 -4.49 -8.47 -36.65
CA PRO A 305 -5.20 -8.83 -37.88
C PRO A 305 -5.60 -10.32 -37.84
N SER A 306 -6.90 -10.56 -38.03
CA SER A 306 -7.42 -11.87 -38.38
C SER A 306 -7.12 -12.20 -39.86
N SER A 307 -6.57 -13.38 -40.12
CA SER A 307 -6.73 -14.09 -41.39
C SER A 307 -6.89 -15.57 -41.05
N ARG A 308 -8.13 -16.08 -41.05
CA ARG A 308 -8.80 -16.83 -42.12
C ARG A 308 -8.17 -18.20 -42.42
N ASN A 309 -9.01 -19.21 -42.18
CA ASN A 309 -8.95 -20.61 -42.60
C ASN A 309 -8.19 -20.87 -43.91
N MET A 310 -7.38 -21.94 -43.89
CA MET A 310 -7.37 -22.92 -44.97
C MET A 310 -7.68 -24.29 -44.35
N ASP A 311 -8.80 -24.85 -44.81
CA ASP A 311 -9.16 -26.25 -44.65
C ASP A 311 -8.15 -27.17 -45.36
N GLU A 312 -8.08 -28.41 -44.85
CA GLU A 312 -7.81 -29.68 -45.57
C GLU A 312 -6.57 -29.80 -46.49
N MET A 313 -5.63 -30.69 -46.13
CA MET A 313 -5.60 -32.08 -46.63
C MET A 313 -4.32 -32.84 -46.21
N ASP A 314 -4.54 -34.12 -45.88
CA ASP A 314 -3.72 -35.30 -46.17
C ASP A 314 -2.54 -35.76 -45.27
N PHE A 315 -2.79 -36.98 -44.76
CA PHE A 315 -1.97 -38.05 -44.14
C PHE A 315 -1.43 -37.87 -42.70
#